data_AF-A0A5E6N252-F1
#
_entry.id   AF-A0A5E6N252-F1
#
_cell.length_a   1.000
_cell.length_b   1.000
_cell.length_c   1.000
_cell.angle_alpha   90.00
_cell.angle_beta   90.00
_cell.angle_gamma   90.00
#
_symmetry.space_group_name_H-M   'P 1'
#
loop_
_entity.id
_entity.type
_entity.pdbx_description
1 polymer ?
#
loop_
_entity_poly.entity_id
_entity_poly.type
_entity_poly.pdbx_seq_one_letter_code
_entity_poly.pdbx_strand_id
1 'polypeptide(L)'
;MALEALIFDVDGTLANTERDGHLVAFNEAFKELGLDWFWTNDLYHELLNVTGGQLRIKYYLKTHRPDLRAMMWMYLLKRYIL
;
A
#
# COMPACT_ATOMS: atom_id res chain seq x y z
N MET A 1 12.86 30.18 26.22
CA MET A 1 11.82 29.75 25.27
C MET A 1 11.69 28.25 25.41
N ALA A 2 10.49 27.76 25.69
CA ALA A 2 10.21 26.34 25.81
C ALA A 2 9.65 25.82 24.48
N LEU A 3 9.83 24.53 24.20
CA LEU A 3 9.20 23.88 23.04
C LEU A 3 7.67 23.96 23.21
N GLU A 4 6.98 24.65 22.30
CA GLU A 4 5.53 24.90 22.41
C GLU A 4 4.68 23.84 21.70
N ALA A 5 5.20 23.17 20.68
CA ALA A 5 4.50 22.09 20.00
C ALA A 5 5.46 21.13 19.29
N LEU A 6 5.03 19.88 19.17
CA LEU A 6 5.69 18.82 18.41
C LEU A 6 4.62 18.04 17.65
N ILE A 7 4.77 17.95 16.33
CA ILE A 7 3.85 17.22 15.45
C ILE A 7 4.57 15.95 15.02
N PHE A 8 4.00 14.81 15.37
CA PHE A 8 4.52 13.51 14.99
C PHE A 8 3.72 12.96 13.82
N ASP A 9 4.44 12.43 12.85
CA ASP A 9 3.85 11.47 11.93
C ASP A 9 3.59 10.14 12.68
N VAL A 10 2.70 9.31 12.16
CA VAL A 10 2.30 8.05 12.80
C VAL A 10 3.15 6.91 12.25
N ASP A 11 3.13 6.72 10.93
CA ASP A 11 3.78 5.59 10.27
C ASP A 11 5.29 5.82 10.17
N GLY A 12 6.08 4.89 10.73
CA GLY A 12 7.54 4.98 10.74
C GLY A 12 8.14 5.99 11.74
N THR A 13 7.29 6.78 12.42
CA THR A 13 7.72 7.79 13.42
C THR A 13 7.28 7.42 14.84
N LEU A 14 6.02 7.01 15.06
CA LEU A 14 5.54 6.53 16.37
C LEU A 14 5.53 5.01 16.48
N ALA A 15 5.35 4.31 15.35
CA ALA A 15 5.40 2.85 15.28
C ALA A 15 5.83 2.39 13.88
N ASN A 16 6.52 1.25 13.80
CA ASN A 16 6.91 0.66 12.52
C ASN A 16 5.75 -0.14 11.89
N THR A 17 4.64 0.54 11.64
CA THR A 17 3.34 -0.01 11.18
C THR A 17 3.35 -0.44 9.72
N GLU A 18 4.30 0.05 8.93
CA GLU A 18 4.35 -0.25 7.50
C GLU A 18 4.62 -1.72 7.22
N ARG A 19 5.63 -2.30 7.89
CA ARG A 19 6.01 -3.70 7.69
C ARG A 19 5.07 -4.67 8.40
N ASP A 20 4.81 -4.43 9.67
CA ASP A 20 4.12 -5.41 10.53
C ASP A 20 2.60 -5.24 10.52
N GLY A 21 2.09 -4.13 9.97
CA GLY A 21 0.66 -3.87 9.82
C GLY A 21 0.22 -3.80 8.36
N HIS A 22 0.65 -2.74 7.65
CA HIS A 22 0.13 -2.44 6.31
C HIS A 22 0.43 -3.54 5.29
N LEU A 23 1.65 -4.06 5.23
CA LEU A 23 2.00 -5.15 4.31
C LEU A 23 1.13 -6.40 4.51
N VAL A 24 0.90 -6.78 5.78
CA VAL A 24 0.03 -7.92 6.13
C VAL A 24 -1.40 -7.66 5.67
N ALA A 25 -1.94 -6.47 5.95
CA ALA A 25 -3.29 -6.09 5.55
C ALA A 25 -3.46 -6.09 4.01
N PHE A 26 -2.47 -5.62 3.25
CA PHE A 26 -2.51 -5.70 1.79
C PHE A 26 -2.56 -7.15 1.30
N ASN A 27 -1.67 -8.01 1.80
CA ASN A 27 -1.60 -9.41 1.37
C ASN A 27 -2.86 -10.20 1.74
N GLU A 28 -3.44 -9.99 2.93
CA GLU A 28 -4.72 -10.60 3.31
C GLU A 28 -5.86 -10.07 2.44
N ALA A 29 -5.93 -8.77 2.17
CA ALA A 29 -6.94 -8.22 1.26
C ALA A 29 -6.81 -8.80 -0.15
N PHE A 30 -5.60 -8.93 -0.71
CA PHE A 30 -5.40 -9.55 -2.03
C PHE A 30 -5.90 -11.00 -2.05
N LYS A 31 -5.60 -11.75 -1.00
CA LYS A 31 -6.06 -13.13 -0.83
C LYS A 31 -7.57 -13.25 -0.71
N GLU A 32 -8.23 -12.39 0.08
CA GLU A 32 -9.70 -12.35 0.19
C GLU A 32 -10.37 -12.02 -1.15
N LEU A 33 -9.70 -11.21 -1.98
CA LEU A 33 -10.16 -10.86 -3.32
C LEU A 33 -9.84 -11.92 -4.39
N GLY A 34 -9.15 -13.00 -4.03
CA GLY A 34 -8.71 -14.03 -4.97
C GLY A 34 -7.67 -13.53 -5.97
N LEU A 35 -6.97 -12.45 -5.64
CA LEU A 35 -5.86 -11.94 -6.43
C LEU A 35 -4.62 -12.79 -6.12
N ASP A 36 -3.90 -13.17 -7.16
CA ASP A 36 -2.62 -13.90 -7.06
C ASP A 36 -1.44 -13.00 -6.65
N TRP A 37 -1.74 -11.89 -5.98
CA TRP A 37 -0.75 -10.87 -5.62
C TRP A 37 -0.23 -11.16 -4.23
N PHE A 38 1.09 -11.14 -4.11
CA PHE A 38 1.76 -11.24 -2.83
C PHE A 38 2.93 -10.28 -2.82
N TRP A 39 2.89 -9.30 -1.93
CA TRP A 39 3.96 -8.35 -1.72
C TRP A 39 4.94 -8.90 -0.69
N THR A 40 6.19 -9.07 -1.10
CA THR A 40 7.30 -9.38 -0.20
C THR A 40 7.76 -8.11 0.53
N ASN A 41 8.57 -8.27 1.59
CA ASN A 41 9.17 -7.12 2.28
C ASN A 41 10.01 -6.24 1.35
N ASP A 42 10.75 -6.86 0.42
CA ASP A 42 11.64 -6.14 -0.51
C ASP A 42 10.82 -5.33 -1.51
N LEU A 43 9.81 -5.96 -2.13
CA LEU A 43 8.89 -5.27 -3.03
C LEU A 43 8.15 -4.15 -2.29
N TYR A 44 7.70 -4.41 -1.06
CA TYR A 44 7.00 -3.39 -0.29
C TYR A 44 7.89 -2.19 0.01
N HIS A 45 9.16 -2.39 0.39
CA HIS A 45 10.12 -1.29 0.55
C HIS A 45 10.27 -0.43 -0.71
N GLU A 46 10.31 -1.04 -1.90
CA GLU A 46 10.34 -0.28 -3.15
C GLU A 46 9.05 0.54 -3.34
N LEU A 47 7.91 -0.07 -3.03
CA LEU A 47 6.59 0.54 -3.12
C LEU A 47 6.35 1.65 -2.08
N LEU A 48 7.09 1.67 -0.96
CA LEU A 48 7.00 2.72 0.07
C LEU A 48 7.40 4.11 -0.45
N ASN A 49 8.20 4.18 -1.52
CA ASN A 49 8.52 5.43 -2.21
C ASN A 49 7.28 6.12 -2.82
N VAL A 50 6.16 5.40 -2.95
CA VAL A 50 4.88 5.95 -3.37
C VAL A 50 4.00 6.16 -2.14
N THR A 51 3.74 7.42 -1.80
CA THR A 51 2.89 7.77 -0.65
C THR A 51 1.43 7.41 -0.90
N GLY A 52 0.78 6.82 0.11
CA GLY A 52 -0.64 6.48 0.10
C GLY A 52 -0.96 5.12 -0.55
N GLY A 53 -1.75 4.30 0.14
CA GLY A 53 -2.02 2.91 -0.25
C GLY A 53 -2.65 2.74 -1.64
N GLN A 54 -3.58 3.61 -2.04
CA GLN A 54 -4.21 3.54 -3.35
C GLN A 54 -3.22 3.86 -4.49
N LEU A 55 -2.38 4.88 -4.29
CA LEU A 55 -1.35 5.25 -5.26
C LEU A 55 -0.28 4.15 -5.36
N ARG A 56 0.03 3.50 -4.23
CA ARG A 56 0.94 2.36 -4.17
C ARG A 56 0.45 1.18 -5.00
N ILE A 57 -0.82 0.79 -4.85
CA ILE A 57 -1.44 -0.26 -5.68
C ILE A 57 -1.43 0.13 -7.16
N LYS A 58 -1.76 1.38 -7.49
CA LYS A 58 -1.72 1.88 -8.86
C LYS A 58 -0.33 1.80 -9.48
N TYR A 59 0.70 2.18 -8.71
CA TYR A 59 2.07 2.10 -9.15
C TYR A 59 2.49 0.64 -9.37
N TYR A 60 2.21 -0.25 -8.43
CA TYR A 60 2.44 -1.69 -8.55
C TYR A 60 1.82 -2.27 -9.83
N LEU A 61 0.56 -1.94 -10.10
CA LEU A 61 -0.13 -2.39 -11.31
C LEU A 61 0.58 -1.91 -12.59
N LYS A 62 1.01 -0.66 -12.62
CA LYS A 62 1.70 -0.08 -13.78
C LYS A 62 3.06 -0.74 -14.03
N THR A 63 3.80 -1.09 -12.98
CA THR A 63 5.20 -1.55 -13.08
C THR A 63 5.34 -3.07 -13.12
N HIS A 64 4.49 -3.79 -12.37
CA HIS A 64 4.60 -5.24 -12.17
C HIS A 64 3.48 -6.04 -12.81
N ARG A 65 2.36 -5.39 -13.16
CA ARG A 65 1.21 -6.04 -13.82
C ARG A 65 0.67 -5.24 -15.01
N PRO A 66 1.50 -4.89 -16.01
CA PRO A 66 1.05 -4.14 -17.19
C PRO A 66 0.02 -4.92 -18.03
N ASP A 67 -0.09 -6.24 -17.82
CA ASP A 67 -1.11 -7.12 -18.39
C ASP A 67 -2.53 -6.80 -17.93
N LEU A 68 -2.69 -6.22 -16.74
CA LEU A 68 -3.99 -5.81 -16.22
C LEU A 68 -4.45 -4.53 -16.91
N ARG A 69 -5.40 -4.67 -17.85
CA ARG A 69 -6.01 -3.56 -18.58
C ARG A 69 -6.48 -2.45 -17.64
N ALA A 70 -6.32 -1.20 -18.08
CA ALA A 70 -6.66 -0.01 -17.31
C ALA A 70 -8.10 0.01 -16.75
N MET A 71 -9.05 -0.64 -17.42
CA MET A 71 -10.43 -0.75 -16.95
C MET A 71 -10.61 -1.78 -15.81
N MET A 72 -9.79 -2.83 -15.76
CA MET A 72 -9.92 -3.92 -14.80
C MET A 72 -9.56 -3.46 -13.38
N TRP A 73 -8.48 -2.72 -13.22
CA TRP A 73 -8.06 -2.26 -11.89
C TRP A 73 -8.91 -1.10 -11.35
N MET A 74 -9.46 -0.24 -12.22
CA MET A 74 -10.47 0.76 -11.81
C MET A 74 -11.72 0.09 -11.23
N TYR A 75 -12.12 -1.06 -11.79
CA TYR A 75 -13.23 -1.85 -11.27
C TYR A 75 -12.90 -2.46 -9.89
N LEU A 76 -11.70 -3.03 -9.75
CA LEU A 76 -11.25 -3.61 -8.48
C LEU A 76 -11.16 -2.58 -7.35
N LEU A 77 -10.62 -1.38 -7.63
CA LEU A 77 -10.54 -0.29 -6.64
C LEU A 77 -11.92 0.13 -6.14
N LYS A 78 -12.87 0.35 -7.06
CA LYS A 78 -14.24 0.80 -6.70
C LYS A 78 -15.05 -0.24 -5.95
N ARG A 79 -14.71 -1.52 -6.08
CA ARG A 79 -15.51 -2.62 -5.52
C ARG A 79 -15.00 -3.09 -4.16
N TYR A 80 -13.72 -2.88 -3.87
CA TYR A 80 -13.06 -3.58 -2.76
C TYR A 80 -12.11 -2.72 -1.91
N ILE A 81 -11.76 -1.51 -2.34
CA ILE A 81 -10.77 -0.65 -1.67
C ILE A 81 -11.33 0.75 -1.33
N LEU A 82 -12.45 1.14 -1.97
CA LEU A 82 -13.23 2.35 -1.71
C LEU A 82 -14.61 1.99 -1.16
#